data_AF-A0A1L9UPQ8-F1
#
_entry.id   AF-A0A1L9UPQ8-F1
#
_cell.length_a   1.000
_cell.length_b   1.000
_cell.length_c   1.000
_cell.angle_alpha   90.00
_cell.angle_beta   90.00
_cell.angle_gamma   90.00
#
_symmetry.space_group_name_H-M   'P 1'
#
loop_
_entity.id
_entity.type
_entity.pdbx_description
1 polymer ?
#
loop_
_entity_poly.entity_id
_entity_poly.type
_entity_poly.pdbx_seq_one_letter_code
_entity_poly.pdbx_strand_id
1 'polypeptide(L)'
;MESTRSIAELKSSFIRAQVRILSEGLEPPEDWRNYAAETEEDDLSDKVVSDVLQKLNAALKQHSRIVYSSQAVQHVAQQITSLYWSSVTQAIPSPGSLIKGVERSVDLSSHLNIAQLPLELEDQSASEEQRARYQELRERLTDLDRLRQQRQRRLDQLRQLQQLLEPFREPQKHIQPNLVTRDGELVQELDKMRMLVARVGGRVEQGKKKMGAQEQDKPYLGCDQKLDALLDMT
;
A
#
# COMPACT_ATOMS: atom_id res chain seq x y z
N MET A 1 -27.90 18.37 3.37
CA MET A 1 -26.61 18.83 2.82
C MET A 1 -25.41 18.04 3.41
N GLU A 2 -25.58 16.77 3.79
CA GLU A 2 -24.54 15.98 4.51
C GLU A 2 -23.95 14.85 3.65
N SER A 3 -24.55 14.55 2.50
CA SER A 3 -24.25 13.39 1.66
C SER A 3 -22.99 13.52 0.79
N THR A 4 -22.27 14.63 0.83
CA THR A 4 -21.06 14.87 0.02
C THR A 4 -19.75 14.94 0.82
N ARG A 5 -19.80 14.82 2.16
CA ARG A 5 -18.59 14.90 2.99
C ARG A 5 -17.85 13.58 2.97
N SER A 6 -16.54 13.63 2.79
CA SER A 6 -15.71 12.42 2.86
C SER A 6 -15.67 11.86 4.29
N ILE A 7 -15.47 10.55 4.45
CA ILE A 7 -15.34 9.90 5.77
C ILE A 7 -14.23 10.55 6.61
N ALA A 8 -13.14 10.98 5.96
CA ALA A 8 -12.05 11.70 6.60
C ALA A 8 -12.49 13.09 7.11
N GLU A 9 -13.29 13.82 6.35
CA GLU A 9 -13.86 15.11 6.77
C GLU A 9 -14.76 14.96 7.99
N LEU A 10 -15.64 13.95 8.01
CA LEU A 10 -16.52 13.66 9.14
C LEU A 10 -15.70 13.38 10.41
N LYS A 11 -14.71 12.49 10.33
CA LYS A 11 -13.82 12.18 11.47
C LYS A 11 -13.03 13.39 11.94
N SER A 12 -12.50 14.20 11.01
CA SER A 12 -11.78 15.43 11.36
C SER A 12 -12.71 16.45 12.04
N SER A 13 -13.97 16.57 11.60
CA SER A 13 -14.94 17.47 12.19
C SER A 13 -15.35 17.04 13.60
N PHE A 14 -15.49 15.73 13.84
CA PHE A 14 -15.73 15.17 15.16
C PHE A 14 -14.57 15.46 16.12
N ILE A 15 -13.32 15.20 15.70
CA ILE A 15 -12.14 15.46 16.53
C ILE A 15 -12.04 16.96 16.85
N ARG A 16 -12.29 17.84 15.87
CA ARG A 16 -12.31 19.29 16.12
C ARG A 16 -13.39 19.70 17.13
N ALA A 17 -14.57 19.09 17.06
CA ALA A 17 -15.64 19.35 18.03
C ALA A 17 -15.24 18.91 19.44
N GLN A 18 -14.64 17.73 19.58
CA GLN A 18 -14.18 17.22 20.88
C GLN A 18 -13.02 18.05 21.44
N VAL A 19 -12.05 18.41 20.61
CA VAL A 19 -10.96 19.31 21.03
C VAL A 19 -11.50 20.66 21.49
N ARG A 20 -12.54 21.19 20.84
CA ARG A 20 -13.18 22.45 21.25
C ARG A 20 -13.82 22.34 22.63
N ILE A 21 -14.53 21.25 22.92
CA ILE A 21 -15.16 21.02 24.24
C ILE A 21 -14.07 20.86 25.30
N LEU A 22 -13.02 20.08 25.03
CA LEU A 22 -11.94 19.82 25.98
C LEU A 22 -10.97 21.01 26.18
N SER A 23 -11.01 22.01 25.29
CA SER A 23 -10.20 23.23 25.40
C SER A 23 -11.00 24.44 25.86
N GLU A 24 -12.23 24.22 26.31
CA GLU A 24 -13.02 25.23 26.99
C GLU A 24 -12.28 25.71 28.25
N GLY A 25 -12.35 27.01 28.51
CA GLY A 25 -11.64 27.62 29.63
C GLY A 25 -12.17 27.09 30.95
N LEU A 26 -11.28 26.85 31.91
CA LEU A 26 -11.70 26.54 33.27
C LEU A 26 -12.23 27.82 33.92
N GLU A 27 -13.48 27.77 34.37
CA GLU A 27 -14.08 28.79 35.21
C GLU A 27 -13.96 28.38 36.69
N PRO A 28 -13.80 29.36 37.61
CA PRO A 28 -13.82 29.05 39.02
C PRO A 28 -15.20 28.49 39.41
N PRO A 29 -15.28 27.34 40.09
CA PRO A 29 -16.54 26.87 40.67
C PRO A 29 -17.12 27.94 41.61
N GLU A 30 -18.44 28.18 41.59
CA GLU A 30 -19.07 29.23 42.40
C GLU A 30 -18.78 29.08 43.92
N ASP A 31 -18.53 27.84 44.36
CA ASP A 31 -18.24 27.47 45.75
C ASP A 31 -16.76 27.19 46.03
N TRP A 32 -15.81 27.65 45.19
CA TRP A 32 -14.39 27.31 45.34
C TRP A 32 -13.81 27.65 46.73
N ARG A 33 -14.38 28.66 47.40
CA ARG A 33 -14.01 29.07 48.76
C ARG A 33 -14.34 28.01 49.82
N ASN A 34 -15.41 27.23 49.62
CA ASN A 34 -15.80 26.17 50.56
C ASN A 34 -14.84 24.98 50.55
N TYR A 35 -14.01 24.88 49.50
CA TYR A 35 -12.99 23.85 49.34
C TYR A 35 -11.58 24.33 49.73
N ALA A 36 -11.40 25.64 49.94
CA ALA A 36 -10.14 26.19 50.42
C ALA A 36 -10.04 25.94 51.92
N ALA A 37 -8.96 25.28 52.36
CA ALA A 37 -8.69 25.10 53.79
C ALA A 37 -8.55 26.48 54.47
N GLU A 38 -9.13 26.65 55.66
CA GLU A 38 -8.96 27.85 56.47
C GLU A 38 -7.47 28.06 56.76
N THR A 39 -6.83 28.97 56.03
CA THR A 39 -5.45 29.40 56.28
C THR A 39 -5.46 30.62 57.20
N GLU A 40 -4.74 30.55 58.33
CA GLU A 40 -4.67 31.63 59.33
C GLU A 40 -3.92 32.90 58.85
N GLU A 41 -3.33 32.88 57.65
CA GLU A 41 -2.62 34.00 57.05
C GLU A 41 -3.27 34.37 55.70
N ASP A 42 -3.81 35.60 55.62
CA ASP A 42 -4.38 36.28 54.45
C ASP A 42 -5.25 35.40 53.52
N ASP A 43 -6.58 35.57 53.63
CA ASP A 43 -7.55 35.05 52.66
C ASP A 43 -7.07 35.28 51.22
N LEU A 44 -6.90 34.19 50.47
CA LEU A 44 -6.51 34.22 49.06
C LEU A 44 -7.44 35.17 48.29
N SER A 45 -6.91 36.34 47.91
CA SER A 45 -7.72 37.36 47.26
C SER A 45 -8.28 36.85 45.93
N ASP A 46 -9.55 37.16 45.66
CA ASP A 46 -10.25 36.78 44.43
C ASP A 46 -9.49 37.22 43.16
N LYS A 47 -8.75 38.34 43.28
CA LYS A 47 -7.90 38.88 42.23
C LYS A 47 -6.75 37.92 41.87
N VAL A 48 -6.05 37.40 42.88
CA VAL A 48 -4.93 36.46 42.66
C VAL A 48 -5.44 35.16 42.02
N VAL A 49 -6.58 34.65 42.48
CA VAL A 49 -7.21 33.45 41.89
C VAL A 49 -7.62 33.71 40.44
N SER A 50 -8.24 34.86 40.16
CA SER A 50 -8.59 35.25 38.80
C SER A 50 -7.37 35.40 37.88
N ASP A 51 -6.26 35.97 38.37
CA ASP A 51 -5.01 36.14 37.62
C ASP A 51 -4.32 34.80 37.34
N VAL A 52 -4.31 33.90 38.32
CA VAL A 52 -3.78 32.54 38.15
C VAL A 52 -4.62 31.75 37.15
N LEU A 53 -5.94 31.84 37.24
CA LEU A 53 -6.86 31.19 36.29
C LEU A 53 -6.70 31.75 34.88
N GLN A 54 -6.51 33.07 34.72
CA GLN A 54 -6.21 33.67 33.43
C GLN A 54 -4.89 33.16 32.84
N LYS A 55 -3.82 33.08 33.65
CA LYS A 55 -2.53 32.52 33.22
C LYS A 55 -2.63 31.05 32.86
N LEU A 56 -3.37 30.26 33.62
CA LEU A 56 -3.59 28.84 33.36
C LEU A 56 -4.39 28.64 32.08
N ASN A 57 -5.47 29.38 31.88
CA ASN A 57 -6.27 29.34 30.66
C ASN A 57 -5.45 29.79 29.43
N ALA A 58 -4.56 30.77 29.58
CA ALA A 58 -3.63 31.17 28.52
C ALA A 58 -2.64 30.06 28.16
N ALA A 59 -2.03 29.40 29.17
CA ALA A 59 -1.14 28.27 28.96
C ALA A 59 -1.86 27.08 28.31
N LEU A 60 -3.09 26.79 28.72
CA LEU A 60 -3.93 25.72 28.15
C LEU A 60 -4.28 26.01 26.69
N LYS A 61 -4.64 27.26 26.35
CA LYS A 61 -4.85 27.70 24.97
C LYS A 61 -3.59 27.59 24.11
N GLN A 62 -2.42 27.89 24.66
CA GLN A 62 -1.15 27.73 23.96
C GLN A 62 -0.86 26.25 23.69
N HIS A 63 -1.03 25.40 24.70
CA HIS A 63 -0.85 23.96 24.56
C HIS A 63 -1.84 23.34 23.55
N SER A 64 -3.12 23.70 23.62
CA SER A 64 -4.13 23.17 22.71
C SER A 64 -3.87 23.56 21.26
N ARG A 65 -3.38 24.79 21.00
CA ARG A 65 -2.99 25.24 19.65
C ARG A 65 -1.79 24.48 19.10
N ILE A 66 -0.82 24.11 19.93
CA ILE A 66 0.40 23.40 19.52
C ILE A 66 0.08 21.92 19.27
N VAL A 67 -0.58 21.27 20.23
CA VAL A 67 -0.84 19.82 20.19
C VAL A 67 -1.97 19.48 19.22
N TYR A 68 -3.06 20.24 19.21
CA TYR A 68 -4.22 20.00 18.35
C TYR A 68 -4.24 20.94 17.14
N SER A 69 -3.10 21.08 16.47
CA SER A 69 -3.04 21.83 15.21
C SER A 69 -3.97 21.22 14.15
N SER A 70 -4.44 22.04 13.21
CA SER A 70 -5.30 21.57 12.10
C SER A 70 -4.68 20.37 11.35
N GLN A 71 -3.35 20.42 11.16
CA GLN A 71 -2.60 19.37 10.48
C GLN A 71 -2.53 18.09 11.32
N ALA A 72 -2.29 18.19 12.62
CA ALA A 72 -2.30 17.03 13.52
C ALA A 72 -3.67 16.34 13.54
N VAL A 73 -4.76 17.13 13.60
CA VAL A 73 -6.13 16.59 13.56
C VAL A 73 -6.44 15.91 12.23
N GLN A 74 -6.02 16.49 11.11
CA GLN A 74 -6.16 15.86 9.79
C GLN A 74 -5.36 14.55 9.70
N HIS A 75 -4.12 14.56 10.18
CA HIS A 75 -3.25 13.38 10.14
C HIS A 75 -3.80 12.24 11.02
N VAL A 76 -4.25 12.53 12.25
CA VAL A 76 -4.88 11.53 13.12
C VAL A 76 -6.18 11.00 12.49
N ALA A 77 -7.00 11.87 11.90
CA ALA A 77 -8.21 11.42 11.19
C ALA A 77 -7.88 10.50 10.00
N GLN A 78 -6.81 10.80 9.25
CA GLN A 78 -6.30 9.94 8.18
C GLN A 78 -5.75 8.62 8.72
N GLN A 79 -4.98 8.63 9.81
CA GLN A 79 -4.48 7.42 10.46
C GLN A 79 -5.62 6.52 10.93
N ILE A 80 -6.61 7.06 11.65
CA ILE A 80 -7.80 6.30 12.07
C ILE A 80 -8.55 5.75 10.84
N THR A 81 -8.57 6.49 9.74
CA THR A 81 -9.16 6.02 8.49
C THR A 81 -8.35 4.89 7.88
N SER A 82 -7.02 5.01 7.82
CA SER A 82 -6.14 3.96 7.32
C SER A 82 -6.19 2.70 8.20
N LEU A 83 -6.27 2.86 9.52
CA LEU A 83 -6.38 1.76 10.47
C LEU A 83 -7.72 1.07 10.37
N TYR A 84 -8.80 1.84 10.19
CA TYR A 84 -10.12 1.28 9.90
C TYR A 84 -10.11 0.53 8.58
N TRP A 85 -9.50 1.09 7.53
CA TRP A 85 -9.40 0.39 6.25
C TRP A 85 -8.50 -0.84 6.35
N SER A 86 -7.39 -0.79 7.08
CA SER A 86 -6.54 -1.96 7.29
C SER A 86 -7.25 -3.00 8.14
N SER A 87 -8.00 -2.58 9.17
CA SER A 87 -8.79 -3.49 9.99
C SER A 87 -9.96 -4.06 9.20
N VAL A 88 -10.62 -3.31 8.31
CA VAL A 88 -11.64 -3.83 7.40
C VAL A 88 -10.99 -4.79 6.40
N THR A 89 -9.85 -4.45 5.83
CA THR A 89 -9.12 -5.32 4.88
C THR A 89 -8.62 -6.60 5.57
N GLN A 90 -8.25 -6.53 6.85
CA GLN A 90 -7.85 -7.68 7.66
C GLN A 90 -9.05 -8.43 8.27
N ALA A 91 -10.15 -7.71 8.54
CA ALA A 91 -11.49 -8.19 8.91
C ALA A 91 -12.29 -8.68 7.68
N ILE A 92 -11.67 -8.66 6.51
CA ILE A 92 -11.86 -9.68 5.48
C ILE A 92 -10.89 -10.85 5.79
N PRO A 93 -11.13 -11.73 6.80
CA PRO A 93 -10.46 -13.00 6.87
C PRO A 93 -11.48 -14.09 6.59
N SER A 94 -10.97 -15.09 5.89
CA SER A 94 -11.55 -16.40 5.69
C SER A 94 -12.76 -16.46 4.75
N PRO A 95 -12.77 -17.40 3.78
CA PRO A 95 -13.92 -17.70 2.92
C PRO A 95 -15.18 -18.17 3.68
N GLY A 96 -15.21 -18.07 5.02
CA GLY A 96 -16.35 -18.39 5.89
C GLY A 96 -17.09 -17.19 6.49
N SER A 97 -16.54 -15.97 6.48
CA SER A 97 -17.26 -14.79 7.04
C SER A 97 -18.35 -14.24 6.10
N LEU A 98 -18.27 -14.54 4.81
CA LEU A 98 -19.25 -14.13 3.79
C LEU A 98 -20.50 -15.03 3.76
N ILE A 99 -20.59 -16.06 4.62
CA ILE A 99 -21.82 -16.84 4.84
C ILE A 99 -22.96 -15.93 5.36
N LYS A 100 -22.66 -14.70 5.81
CA LYS A 100 -23.64 -13.74 6.34
C LYS A 100 -23.97 -12.57 5.41
N GLY A 101 -23.52 -12.62 4.15
CA GLY A 101 -23.84 -11.63 3.13
C GLY A 101 -22.85 -10.46 3.00
N VAL A 102 -23.02 -9.70 1.92
CA VAL A 102 -22.18 -8.53 1.59
C VAL A 102 -22.60 -7.33 2.44
N GLU A 103 -21.70 -6.76 3.23
CA GLU A 103 -22.02 -5.57 4.03
C GLU A 103 -22.39 -4.37 3.14
N ARG A 104 -23.33 -3.53 3.58
CA ARG A 104 -23.79 -2.34 2.84
C ARG A 104 -22.68 -1.33 2.52
N SER A 105 -21.58 -1.38 3.26
CA SER A 105 -20.37 -0.57 3.10
C SER A 105 -19.39 -1.11 2.05
N VAL A 106 -19.59 -2.33 1.53
CA VAL A 106 -18.68 -2.93 0.56
C VAL A 106 -18.76 -2.18 -0.74
N ASP A 107 -17.60 -1.77 -1.25
CA ASP A 107 -17.50 -1.13 -2.55
C ASP A 107 -17.77 -2.16 -3.67
N LEU A 108 -18.94 -2.04 -4.31
CA LEU A 108 -19.35 -2.84 -5.46
C LEU A 108 -18.67 -2.40 -6.76
N SER A 109 -17.69 -1.49 -6.70
CA SER A 109 -16.83 -1.18 -7.85
C SER A 109 -15.68 -2.18 -8.03
N SER A 110 -15.30 -2.94 -7.00
CA SER A 110 -14.23 -3.94 -7.10
C SER A 110 -14.72 -5.25 -7.70
N HIS A 111 -14.02 -5.76 -8.73
CA HIS A 111 -14.32 -7.06 -9.34
C HIS A 111 -14.40 -8.20 -8.33
N LEU A 112 -13.49 -8.21 -7.34
CA LEU A 112 -13.45 -9.28 -6.32
C LEU A 112 -14.74 -9.31 -5.50
N ASN A 113 -15.29 -8.15 -5.18
CA ASN A 113 -16.53 -8.04 -4.41
C ASN A 113 -17.75 -8.42 -5.26
N ILE A 114 -17.75 -8.05 -6.56
CA ILE A 114 -18.80 -8.43 -7.51
C ILE A 114 -18.83 -9.96 -7.70
N ALA A 115 -17.65 -10.59 -7.82
CA ALA A 115 -17.54 -12.05 -7.98
C ALA A 115 -18.02 -12.83 -6.74
N GLN A 116 -17.97 -12.21 -5.56
CA GLN A 116 -18.41 -12.79 -4.30
C GLN A 116 -19.91 -12.62 -4.02
N LEU A 117 -20.66 -11.93 -4.91
CA LEU A 117 -22.10 -11.75 -4.73
C LEU A 117 -22.87 -13.09 -4.84
N PRO A 118 -23.75 -13.41 -3.87
CA PRO A 118 -24.59 -14.60 -3.91
C PRO A 118 -25.39 -14.72 -5.21
N LEU A 119 -25.57 -15.96 -5.69
CA LEU A 119 -26.38 -16.26 -6.88
C LEU A 119 -27.86 -15.92 -6.65
N GLU A 120 -28.34 -16.15 -5.43
CA GLU A 120 -29.72 -15.92 -5.04
C GLU A 120 -29.77 -15.07 -3.76
N LEU A 121 -30.89 -14.37 -3.57
CA LEU A 121 -31.11 -13.58 -2.36
C LEU A 121 -31.55 -14.53 -1.24
N GLU A 122 -30.69 -14.72 -0.23
CA GLU A 122 -30.91 -15.65 0.90
C GLU A 122 -32.01 -15.20 1.88
N ASP A 123 -32.53 -13.98 1.71
CA ASP A 123 -33.63 -13.45 2.52
C ASP A 123 -34.93 -14.23 2.27
N GLN A 124 -35.34 -15.01 3.28
CA GLN A 124 -36.58 -15.80 3.24
C GLN A 124 -37.85 -14.93 3.17
N SER A 125 -37.76 -13.66 3.62
CA SER A 125 -38.86 -12.68 3.59
C SER A 125 -38.99 -11.94 2.25
N ALA A 126 -38.08 -12.14 1.30
CA ALA A 126 -38.12 -11.44 0.03
C ALA A 126 -39.17 -12.02 -0.92
N SER A 127 -39.92 -11.14 -1.58
CA SER A 127 -40.88 -11.52 -2.62
C SER A 127 -40.16 -12.06 -3.87
N GLU A 128 -40.82 -12.93 -4.64
CA GLU A 128 -40.28 -13.47 -5.89
C GLU A 128 -39.87 -12.35 -6.87
N GLU A 129 -40.62 -11.24 -6.92
CA GLU A 129 -40.29 -10.06 -7.71
C GLU A 129 -38.95 -9.42 -7.30
N GLN A 130 -38.65 -9.41 -5.99
CA GLN A 130 -37.41 -8.84 -5.47
C GLN A 130 -36.21 -9.74 -5.80
N ARG A 131 -36.42 -11.06 -5.80
CA ARG A 131 -35.40 -12.04 -6.23
C ARG A 131 -35.10 -11.90 -7.72
N ALA A 132 -36.12 -11.80 -8.57
CA ALA A 132 -35.95 -11.56 -9.99
C ALA A 132 -35.22 -10.24 -10.28
N ARG A 133 -35.60 -9.16 -9.58
CA ARG A 133 -34.93 -7.86 -9.70
C ARG A 133 -33.47 -7.90 -9.27
N TYR A 134 -33.15 -8.63 -8.19
CA TYR A 134 -31.77 -8.81 -7.74
C TYR A 134 -30.94 -9.53 -8.80
N GLN A 135 -31.47 -10.61 -9.38
CA GLN A 135 -30.78 -11.37 -10.44
C GLN A 135 -30.49 -10.48 -11.66
N GLU A 136 -31.48 -9.72 -12.13
CA GLU A 136 -31.29 -8.79 -13.25
C GLU A 136 -30.22 -7.72 -12.97
N LEU A 137 -30.23 -7.14 -11.76
CA LEU A 137 -29.22 -6.16 -11.36
C LEU A 137 -27.82 -6.77 -11.25
N ARG A 138 -27.73 -8.00 -10.74
CA ARG A 138 -26.47 -8.73 -10.63
C ARG A 138 -25.88 -9.04 -12.00
N GLU A 139 -26.69 -9.52 -12.94
CA GLU A 139 -26.26 -9.74 -14.33
C GLU A 139 -25.73 -8.44 -14.95
N ARG A 140 -26.49 -7.35 -14.86
CA ARG A 140 -26.06 -6.02 -15.32
C ARG A 140 -24.74 -5.58 -14.67
N LEU A 141 -24.55 -5.80 -13.37
CA LEU A 141 -23.29 -5.47 -12.69
C LEU A 141 -22.12 -6.30 -13.23
N THR A 142 -22.31 -7.60 -13.43
CA THR A 142 -21.25 -8.47 -13.98
C THR A 142 -20.88 -8.09 -15.41
N ASP A 143 -21.85 -7.70 -16.25
CA ASP A 143 -21.60 -7.26 -17.61
C ASP A 143 -20.88 -5.91 -17.66
N LEU A 144 -21.27 -4.96 -16.81
CA LEU A 144 -20.55 -3.69 -16.67
C LEU A 144 -19.11 -3.90 -16.18
N ASP A 145 -18.88 -4.85 -15.26
CA ASP A 145 -17.54 -5.17 -14.80
C ASP A 145 -16.70 -5.81 -15.91
N ARG A 146 -17.26 -6.74 -16.69
CA ARG A 146 -16.60 -7.31 -17.88
C ARG A 146 -16.17 -6.21 -18.86
N LEU A 147 -17.06 -5.27 -19.17
CA LEU A 147 -16.76 -4.13 -20.04
C LEU A 147 -15.66 -3.25 -19.46
N ARG A 148 -15.67 -3.00 -18.15
CA ARG A 148 -14.64 -2.24 -17.46
C ARG A 148 -13.27 -2.94 -17.56
N GLN A 149 -13.22 -4.25 -17.31
CA GLN A 149 -11.99 -5.04 -17.41
C GLN A 149 -11.42 -5.01 -18.83
N GLN A 150 -12.27 -5.15 -19.85
CA GLN A 150 -11.83 -5.07 -21.25
C GLN A 150 -11.23 -3.69 -21.56
N ARG A 151 -11.86 -2.61 -21.09
CA ARG A 151 -11.32 -1.24 -21.26
C ARG A 151 -10.00 -1.05 -20.51
N GLN A 152 -9.88 -1.55 -19.30
CA GLN A 152 -8.63 -1.50 -18.53
C GLN A 152 -7.50 -2.23 -19.24
N ARG A 153 -7.74 -3.48 -19.70
CA ARG A 153 -6.76 -4.23 -20.49
C ARG A 153 -6.32 -3.48 -21.74
N ARG A 154 -7.27 -2.84 -22.45
CA ARG A 154 -6.95 -2.02 -23.62
C ARG A 154 -6.11 -0.79 -23.24
N LEU A 155 -6.41 -0.13 -22.14
CA LEU A 155 -5.60 1.00 -21.65
C LEU A 155 -4.19 0.56 -21.27
N ASP A 156 -4.05 -0.58 -20.61
CA ASP A 156 -2.75 -1.12 -20.22
C ASP A 156 -1.92 -1.51 -21.44
N GLN A 157 -2.54 -2.14 -22.44
CA GLN A 157 -1.89 -2.41 -23.74
C GLN A 157 -1.43 -1.12 -24.43
N LEU A 158 -2.27 -0.09 -24.47
CA LEU A 158 -1.92 1.20 -25.06
C LEU A 158 -0.79 1.89 -24.30
N ARG A 159 -0.77 1.81 -22.97
CA ARG A 159 0.32 2.33 -22.14
C ARG A 159 1.62 1.58 -22.39
N GLN A 160 1.57 0.25 -22.51
CA GLN A 160 2.75 -0.56 -22.87
C GLN A 160 3.28 -0.18 -24.25
N LEU A 161 2.39 -0.04 -25.25
CA LEU A 161 2.79 0.44 -26.58
C LEU A 161 3.38 1.85 -26.53
N GLN A 162 2.79 2.74 -25.73
CA GLN A 162 3.33 4.09 -25.53
C GLN A 162 4.73 4.05 -24.90
N GLN A 163 4.98 3.18 -23.92
CA GLN A 163 6.31 2.98 -23.34
C GLN A 163 7.30 2.44 -24.38
N LEU A 164 6.89 1.51 -25.23
CA LEU A 164 7.74 1.00 -26.31
C LEU A 164 8.04 2.05 -27.39
N LEU A 165 7.13 3.01 -27.59
CA LEU A 165 7.30 4.12 -28.53
C LEU A 165 8.06 5.31 -27.92
N GLU A 166 8.25 5.36 -26.60
CA GLU A 166 8.96 6.44 -25.92
C GLU A 166 10.39 6.64 -26.44
N PRO A 167 11.21 5.59 -26.66
CA PRO A 167 12.55 5.73 -27.24
C PRO A 167 12.56 6.31 -28.66
N PHE A 168 11.47 6.16 -29.41
CA PHE A 168 11.33 6.70 -30.77
C PHE A 168 11.01 8.20 -30.80
N ARG A 169 10.68 8.82 -29.66
CA ARG A 169 10.47 10.27 -29.59
C ARG A 169 11.78 11.04 -29.78
N GLU A 170 12.89 10.50 -29.28
CA GLU A 170 14.24 11.05 -29.46
C GLU A 170 15.17 10.00 -30.11
N PRO A 171 14.96 9.68 -31.40
CA PRO A 171 15.66 8.58 -32.06
C PRO A 171 17.18 8.80 -32.10
N GLN A 172 17.63 10.06 -32.11
CA GLN A 172 19.04 10.43 -32.10
C GLN A 172 19.75 10.07 -30.79
N LYS A 173 19.04 10.08 -29.66
CA LYS A 173 19.64 9.77 -28.35
C LYS A 173 19.47 8.31 -27.95
N HIS A 174 18.36 7.67 -28.30
CA HIS A 174 18.03 6.33 -27.80
C HIS A 174 18.23 5.21 -28.81
N ILE A 175 18.10 5.49 -30.11
CA ILE A 175 18.12 4.46 -31.16
C ILE A 175 19.45 4.47 -31.91
N GLN A 176 19.93 5.65 -32.32
CA GLN A 176 21.20 5.81 -33.05
C GLN A 176 22.44 5.17 -32.41
N PRO A 177 22.69 5.27 -31.10
CA PRO A 177 23.86 4.60 -30.50
C PRO A 177 23.74 3.06 -30.50
N ASN A 178 22.50 2.53 -30.53
CA ASN A 178 22.23 1.09 -30.53
C ASN A 178 22.14 0.47 -31.93
N LEU A 179 22.33 1.27 -32.99
CA LEU A 179 22.37 0.77 -34.36
C LEU A 179 23.74 0.16 -34.68
N VAL A 180 23.74 -1.00 -35.36
CA VAL A 180 24.94 -1.65 -35.89
C VAL A 180 25.40 -0.88 -37.15
N THR A 181 25.98 0.29 -36.96
CA THR A 181 26.68 1.02 -38.04
C THR A 181 28.16 0.61 -38.05
N ARG A 182 28.83 0.72 -39.21
CA ARG A 182 30.24 0.31 -39.37
C ARG A 182 31.18 0.96 -38.34
N ASP A 183 30.85 2.16 -37.87
CA ASP A 183 31.62 2.92 -36.87
C ASP A 183 30.85 3.12 -35.55
N GLY A 184 29.80 2.34 -35.31
CA GLY A 184 28.92 2.49 -34.14
C GLY A 184 29.52 1.97 -32.84
N GLU A 185 29.11 2.56 -31.71
CA GLU A 185 29.55 2.18 -30.36
C GLU A 185 29.28 0.68 -30.06
N LEU A 186 28.16 0.15 -30.55
CA LEU A 186 27.80 -1.26 -30.41
C LEU A 186 28.79 -2.21 -31.12
N VAL A 187 29.33 -1.85 -32.28
CA VAL A 187 30.33 -2.66 -32.99
C VAL A 187 31.64 -2.71 -32.20
N GLN A 188 32.03 -1.58 -31.60
CA GLN A 188 33.20 -1.53 -30.72
C GLN A 188 33.01 -2.40 -29.47
N GLU A 189 31.82 -2.37 -28.86
CA GLU A 189 31.45 -3.25 -27.74
C GLU A 189 31.47 -4.74 -28.15
N LEU A 190 30.93 -5.08 -29.32
CA LEU A 190 30.94 -6.44 -29.88
C LEU A 190 32.36 -6.94 -30.18
N ASP A 191 33.23 -6.08 -30.69
CA ASP A 191 34.64 -6.42 -30.95
C ASP A 191 35.43 -6.60 -29.65
N LYS A 192 35.17 -5.78 -28.62
CA LYS A 192 35.70 -6.01 -27.26
C LYS A 192 35.22 -7.35 -26.70
N MET A 193 33.93 -7.68 -26.87
CA MET A 193 33.40 -8.99 -26.48
C MET A 193 34.05 -10.14 -27.26
N ARG A 194 34.27 -10.01 -28.57
CA ARG A 194 34.98 -11.01 -29.37
C ARG A 194 36.40 -11.24 -28.88
N MET A 195 37.13 -10.18 -28.56
CA MET A 195 38.46 -10.29 -27.97
C MET A 195 38.42 -10.95 -26.59
N LEU A 196 37.46 -10.60 -25.74
CA LEU A 196 37.28 -11.22 -24.43
C LEU A 196 36.94 -12.71 -24.55
N VAL A 197 36.05 -13.09 -25.47
CA VAL A 197 35.68 -14.48 -25.74
C VAL A 197 36.89 -15.27 -26.26
N ALA A 198 37.67 -14.71 -27.19
CA ALA A 198 38.90 -15.35 -27.66
C ALA A 198 39.91 -15.54 -26.53
N ARG A 199 40.05 -14.56 -25.64
CA ARG A 199 40.97 -14.61 -24.50
C ARG A 199 40.51 -15.58 -23.41
N VAL A 200 39.21 -15.63 -23.13
CA VAL A 200 38.61 -16.58 -22.18
C VAL A 200 38.67 -17.99 -22.75
N GLY A 201 38.32 -18.19 -24.02
CA GLY A 201 38.46 -19.48 -24.71
C GLY A 201 39.90 -19.99 -24.67
N GLY A 202 40.87 -19.13 -25.00
CA GLY A 202 42.30 -19.47 -24.91
C GLY A 202 42.77 -19.77 -23.48
N ARG A 203 42.30 -19.04 -22.47
CA ARG A 203 42.62 -19.33 -21.05
C ARG A 203 41.97 -20.62 -20.55
N VAL A 204 40.76 -20.94 -20.99
CA VAL A 204 40.06 -22.19 -20.65
C VAL A 204 40.77 -23.39 -21.31
N GLU A 205 41.20 -23.26 -22.57
CA GLU A 205 42.02 -24.29 -23.23
C GLU A 205 43.40 -24.45 -22.59
N GLN A 206 44.06 -23.35 -22.19
CA GLN A 206 45.32 -23.40 -21.44
C GLN A 206 45.13 -23.99 -20.03
N GLY A 207 43.99 -23.73 -19.38
CA GLY A 207 43.59 -24.35 -18.12
C GLY A 207 43.38 -25.85 -18.26
N LYS A 208 42.68 -26.30 -19.33
CA LYS A 208 42.56 -27.72 -19.69
C LYS A 208 43.92 -28.37 -19.99
N LYS A 209 44.81 -27.69 -20.71
CA LYS A 209 46.18 -28.19 -20.97
C LYS A 209 47.03 -28.28 -19.70
N LYS A 210 46.88 -27.36 -18.74
CA LYS A 210 47.55 -27.43 -17.43
C LYS A 210 46.97 -28.54 -16.53
N MET A 211 45.65 -28.76 -16.54
CA MET A 211 45.04 -29.92 -15.90
C MET A 211 45.49 -31.25 -16.54
N GLY A 212 45.56 -31.31 -17.88
CA GLY A 212 46.06 -32.49 -18.60
C GLY A 212 47.56 -32.76 -18.41
N ALA A 213 48.36 -31.74 -18.07
CA ALA A 213 49.78 -31.91 -17.71
C ALA A 213 49.98 -32.33 -16.24
N GLN A 214 48.99 -32.09 -15.36
CA GLN A 214 48.97 -32.62 -13.99
C GLN A 214 48.31 -34.01 -13.88
N GLU A 215 47.59 -34.46 -14.91
CA GLU A 215 46.92 -35.77 -14.96
C GLU A 215 47.77 -36.91 -15.56
N GLN A 216 49.03 -36.67 -15.93
CA GLN A 216 49.89 -37.76 -16.46
C GLN A 216 50.22 -38.86 -15.43
N ASP A 217 49.85 -38.71 -14.16
CA ASP A 217 50.05 -39.73 -13.11
C ASP A 217 48.76 -40.36 -12.56
N LYS A 218 47.61 -40.25 -13.25
CA LYS A 218 46.43 -41.05 -12.89
C LYS A 218 45.82 -41.77 -14.09
N PRO A 219 45.71 -43.11 -14.05
CA PRO A 219 45.15 -43.87 -15.15
C PRO A 219 43.69 -43.47 -15.36
N TYR A 220 43.39 -43.10 -16.60
CA TYR A 220 42.05 -42.74 -17.06
C TYR A 220 41.16 -44.00 -17.01
N LEU A 221 40.31 -44.14 -15.99
CA LEU A 221 39.22 -45.11 -16.05
C LEU A 221 38.14 -44.59 -17.01
N GLY A 222 37.79 -45.43 -18.00
CA GLY A 222 36.71 -45.18 -18.94
C GLY A 222 35.38 -44.99 -18.23
N CYS A 223 34.48 -44.20 -18.83
CA CYS A 223 33.19 -43.83 -18.23
C CYS A 223 32.35 -45.04 -17.76
N ASP A 224 32.47 -46.19 -18.44
CA ASP A 224 31.74 -47.40 -18.07
C ASP A 224 32.25 -47.98 -16.73
N GLN A 225 33.57 -47.97 -16.50
CA GLN A 225 34.16 -48.44 -15.24
C GLN A 225 33.87 -47.50 -14.06
N LYS A 226 33.59 -46.21 -14.32
CA LYS A 226 33.17 -45.26 -13.29
C LYS A 226 31.72 -45.47 -12.83
N LEU A 227 30.87 -45.98 -13.72
CA LEU A 227 29.49 -46.34 -13.37
C LEU A 227 29.45 -47.60 -12.52
N ASP A 228 30.24 -48.63 -12.87
CA ASP A 228 30.33 -49.86 -12.08
C ASP A 228 30.87 -49.58 -10.66
N ALA A 229 31.92 -48.75 -10.54
CA ALA A 229 32.48 -48.40 -9.23
C ALA A 229 31.54 -47.55 -8.33
N LEU A 230 30.54 -46.89 -8.91
CA LEU A 230 29.53 -46.14 -8.16
C LEU A 230 28.35 -47.03 -7.75
N LEU A 231 28.10 -48.12 -8.47
CA LEU A 231 27.03 -49.07 -8.19
C LEU A 231 27.45 -50.13 -7.16
N ASP A 232 28.75 -50.45 -7.07
CA ASP A 232 29.30 -51.41 -6.09
C ASP A 232 29.48 -50.84 -4.66
N MET A 233 29.07 -49.59 -4.42
CA MET A 233 29.19 -48.91 -3.11
C MET A 233 27.90 -48.95 -2.26
N THR A 234 26.99 -49.91 -2.49
CA THR A 234 25.85 -50.16 -1.58
C THR A 234 26.16 -51.22 -0.54
#